data_AF-A0A3B0W2W8-F1
#
_entry.id   AF-A0A3B0W2W8-F1
#
_cell.length_a   1.000
_cell.length_b   1.000
_cell.length_c   1.000
_cell.angle_alpha   90.00
_cell.angle_beta   90.00
_cell.angle_gamma   90.00
#
_symmetry.space_group_name_H-M   'P 1'
#
loop_
_entity.id
_entity.type
_entity.pdbx_description
1 polymer ?
#
loop_
_entity_poly.entity_id
_entity_poly.type
_entity_poly.pdbx_seq_one_letter_code
_entity_poly.pdbx_strand_id
1 'polypeptide(L)' 'PEIGSSIKYVRQGYRLYHFKHHLIIYCMTSTVIDIVRVLGENMDVKRHL' A
#
# COMPACT_ATOMS: atom_id res chain seq x y z
N PRO A 1 6.98 -7.98 -7.28
CA PRO A 1 5.84 -7.64 -6.37
C PRO A 1 6.27 -7.06 -5.02
N GLU A 2 7.50 -7.30 -4.56
CA GLU A 2 7.93 -7.01 -3.19
C GLU A 2 8.60 -5.62 -2.99
N ILE A 3 8.61 -4.79 -4.03
CA ILE A 3 9.24 -3.45 -4.00
C ILE A 3 8.59 -2.52 -2.97
N GLY A 4 7.31 -2.70 -2.66
CA GLY A 4 6.62 -1.96 -1.61
C GLY A 4 7.00 -2.45 -0.22
N SER A 5 7.12 -1.51 0.72
CA SER A 5 7.38 -1.75 2.13
C SER A 5 6.15 -2.36 2.81
N SER A 6 6.35 -3.36 3.68
CA SER A 6 5.23 -3.88 4.48
C SER A 6 4.73 -2.83 5.46
N ILE A 7 3.42 -2.61 5.47
CA ILE A 7 2.74 -1.73 6.42
C ILE A 7 1.93 -2.53 7.44
N LYS A 8 2.50 -3.66 7.90
CA LYS A 8 1.86 -4.55 8.90
C LYS A 8 1.43 -3.84 10.20
N TYR A 9 2.06 -2.71 10.53
CA TYR A 9 1.71 -1.86 11.66
C TYR A 9 0.37 -1.11 11.46
N VAL A 10 -0.11 -1.00 10.22
CA VAL A 10 -1.46 -0.51 9.87
C VAL A 10 -2.39 -1.71 9.68
N ARG A 11 -2.02 -2.64 8.79
CA ARG A 11 -2.81 -3.84 8.48
C ARG A 11 -1.92 -4.96 7.95
N GLN A 12 -2.09 -6.16 8.49
CA GLN A 12 -1.29 -7.33 8.11
C GLN A 12 -1.57 -7.74 6.65
N GLY A 13 -0.51 -8.11 5.92
CA GLY A 13 -0.58 -8.52 4.51
C GLY A 13 -0.56 -7.37 3.49
N TYR A 14 -0.57 -6.12 3.96
CA TYR A 14 -0.56 -4.94 3.11
C TYR A 14 0.86 -4.40 2.91
N ARG A 15 1.07 -3.82 1.73
CA ARG A 15 2.32 -3.19 1.29
C ARG A 15 2.02 -1.81 0.75
N LEU A 16 2.99 -0.91 0.89
CA LEU A 16 2.94 0.45 0.40
C LEU A 16 4.12 0.69 -0.53
N TYR A 17 3.85 1.24 -1.70
CA TYR A 17 4.85 1.69 -2.66
C TYR A 17 4.66 3.18 -2.93
N HIS A 18 5.70 3.98 -2.69
CA HIS A 18 5.69 5.42 -2.97
C HIS A 18 6.17 5.65 -4.40
N PHE A 19 5.35 6.33 -5.20
CA PHE A 19 5.64 6.66 -6.58
C PHE A 19 5.29 8.12 -6.86
N LYS A 20 6.32 8.94 -7.09
CA LYS A 20 6.18 10.40 -7.21
C LYS A 20 5.38 10.93 -6.00
N HIS A 21 4.27 11.62 -6.23
CA HIS A 21 3.43 12.19 -5.19
C HIS A 21 2.31 11.26 -4.69
N HIS A 22 2.40 9.95 -4.97
CA HIS A 22 1.36 8.98 -4.66
C HIS A 22 1.86 7.81 -3.82
N LEU A 23 1.01 7.33 -2.92
CA LEU A 23 1.19 6.12 -2.13
C LEU A 23 0.24 5.05 -2.67
N ILE A 24 0.82 4.02 -3.28
CA ILE A 24 0.08 2.86 -3.80
C ILE A 24 0.05 1.81 -2.71
N ILE A 25 -1.14 1.52 -2.19
CA ILE A 25 -1.34 0.50 -1.16
C ILE A 25 -1.96 -0.72 -1.81
N TYR A 26 -1.33 -1.87 -1.61
CA TYR A 26 -1.73 -3.12 -2.23
C TYR A 26 -1.52 -4.30 -1.30
N CYS A 27 -2.27 -5.37 -1.53
CA CYS A 27 -1.98 -6.68 -0.97
C CYS A 27 -1.72 -7.68 -2.10
N MET A 28 -1.22 -8.86 -1.75
CA MET A 28 -0.87 -9.88 -2.72
C MET A 28 -1.47 -11.21 -2.27
N THR A 29 -2.02 -11.93 -3.23
CA THR A 29 -2.23 -13.38 -3.13
C THR A 29 -1.08 -14.08 -3.86
N SER A 30 -1.13 -15.41 -4.01
CA SER A 30 -0.12 -16.16 -4.75
C SER A 30 -0.08 -15.81 -6.25
N THR A 31 -1.18 -15.29 -6.80
CA THR A 31 -1.33 -15.09 -8.26
C THR A 31 -1.71 -13.67 -8.66
N VAL A 32 -2.15 -12.82 -7.73
CA VAL A 32 -2.68 -11.49 -8.03
C VAL A 32 -2.12 -10.44 -7.07
N ILE A 33 -1.93 -9.23 -7.60
CA ILE A 33 -1.70 -8.01 -6.83
C ILE A 33 -3.00 -7.20 -6.84
N ASP A 34 -3.59 -7.00 -5.67
CA ASP A 34 -4.80 -6.20 -5.52
C ASP A 34 -4.43 -4.79 -5.06
N ILE A 35 -4.65 -3.81 -5.94
CA ILE A 35 -4.47 -2.39 -5.59
C ILE A 35 -5.67 -1.94 -4.76
N VAL A 36 -5.45 -1.71 -3.46
CA VAL A 36 -6.52 -1.39 -2.52
C VAL A 36 -6.80 0.11 -2.49
N ARG A 37 -5.74 0.93 -2.52
CA ARG A 37 -5.85 2.40 -2.53
C ARG A 37 -4.68 3.03 -3.29
N VAL A 38 -4.96 4.19 -3.87
CA VAL A 38 -3.94 5.15 -4.31
C VAL A 38 -4.24 6.45 -3.58
N LEU A 39 -3.30 6.90 -2.75
CA LEU A 39 -3.42 8.12 -1.96
C LEU A 39 -2.40 9.16 -2.43
N GLY A 40 -2.66 10.44 -2.17
CA GLY A 40 -1.60 11.45 -2.23
C GLY A 40 -0.61 11.30 -1.08
N GLU A 41 0.65 11.67 -1.28
CA GLU A 41 1.72 11.48 -0.28
C GLU A 41 1.51 12.23 1.04
N ASN A 42 0.71 13.30 1.03
CA ASN A 42 0.36 14.07 2.22
C ASN A 42 -0.86 13.50 2.96
N MET A 43 -1.47 12.41 2.48
CA MET A 43 -2.62 11.79 3.11
C MET A 43 -2.21 10.81 4.21
N ASP A 44 -2.97 10.80 5.31
CA ASP A 44 -2.73 9.88 6.41
C ASP A 44 -3.16 8.44 6.04
N VAL A 45 -2.17 7.58 5.79
CA VAL A 45 -2.38 6.17 5.43
C VAL A 45 -3.24 5.43 6.47
N LYS A 46 -3.06 5.69 7.77
CA LYS A 46 -3.80 4.97 8.83
C LYS A 46 -5.28 5.37 8.87
N ARG A 47 -5.62 6.57 8.42
CA ARG A 47 -7.01 7.05 8.37
C ARG A 47 -7.77 6.60 7.12
N HIS A 48 -7.05 6.25 6.06
CA HIS A 48 -7.62 5.97 4.74
C HIS A 48 -7.55 4.49 4.30
N LEU A 49 -6.96 3.63 5.14
CA LEU A 49 -6.83 2.20 4.94
C LEU A 49 -7.66 1.39 5.95
#